data_AF-A0AAV8GVG6-F1
#
_entry.id   AF-A0AAV8GVG6-F1
#
_cell.length_a   1.000
_cell.length_b   1.000
_cell.length_c   1.000
_cell.angle_alpha   90.00
_cell.angle_beta   90.00
_cell.angle_gamma   90.00
#
_symmetry.space_group_name_H-M   'P 1'
#
loop_
_entity.id
_entity.type
_entity.pdbx_description
1 polymer ?
#
loop_
_entity_poly.entity_id
_entity_poly.type
_entity_poly.pdbx_seq_one_letter_code
_entity_poly.pdbx_strand_id
1 'polypeptide(L)'
;MAATLQFGAHAHCTRPKTCSFSNSLSLISNKPQLNPSLPFLFNKRIDGKLNLTKRRELTVCCQKGWAPSAIIDDNEIINGKSEDFNQFSVVMKFGGSSVASAERMRHVADLILGFPQENPIIVLSAMGKTTNKLLSAGEKAVCCGMTNVDELEELSVIRDLHFRTIEELGLDKTIISGLLDELAQLLKGIAMMKELTPRARDFLVSFGECMSTRIFAAYLNKIGAKARQYDAFEIGIITTDDFTNADILEATYPAVAKRLHSDWMKDRAIPIVTGFLGKGWKSCAITTLGRGGSDLTATTIGKALGLREIQVWKDVDGVLTCDPTIYPNAKPVPYLTFDEAAELAYFGAQVLHPQSMRPAREADIPVRVKNSYNPQAPGTLITKSRDMSKSILTSIVLKSNVTMLDIASTRMLGQFGFLAKVFSIFEDLGISVDCVATSEVSVSLTLDPSKLWSRELIQQELDHVVEELEKIAVVRLLQHRSIISLIGNVQRSSLVLEKAFNVLRRNGVNVQMISQGASKVNISLVVHDNEAKQCVKALHSSFFENGFLSEIDAPVFAHNGPICCTLNK
;
A
#
# COMPACT_ATOMS: atom_id res chain seq x y z
N MET A 1 -55.13 3.89 -36.51
CA MET A 1 -55.49 3.16 -37.75
C MET A 1 -54.90 1.76 -37.65
N ALA A 2 -55.72 0.76 -37.98
CA ALA A 2 -55.46 -0.66 -38.32
C ALA A 2 -53.98 -1.14 -38.42
N ALA A 3 -53.58 -2.37 -38.09
CA ALA A 3 -54.31 -3.61 -37.81
C ALA A 3 -53.37 -4.64 -37.14
N THR A 4 -54.03 -5.55 -36.44
CA THR A 4 -53.73 -6.96 -36.12
C THR A 4 -52.76 -7.69 -37.06
N LEU A 5 -51.87 -8.51 -36.50
CA LEU A 5 -51.25 -9.64 -37.22
C LEU A 5 -51.09 -10.87 -36.32
N GLN A 6 -51.55 -11.99 -36.87
CA GLN A 6 -51.66 -13.34 -36.31
C GLN A 6 -50.34 -14.14 -36.38
N PHE A 7 -50.33 -15.20 -35.57
CA PHE A 7 -49.36 -16.29 -35.49
C PHE A 7 -49.01 -16.98 -36.83
N GLY A 8 -47.78 -17.50 -36.90
CA GLY A 8 -47.37 -18.55 -37.83
C GLY A 8 -46.06 -19.21 -37.38
N ALA A 9 -46.13 -20.49 -37.01
CA ALA A 9 -44.99 -21.33 -36.66
C ALA A 9 -44.51 -22.14 -37.88
N HIS A 10 -43.19 -22.24 -38.10
CA HIS A 10 -42.58 -23.36 -38.83
C HIS A 10 -41.11 -23.58 -38.42
N ALA A 11 -40.76 -24.84 -38.24
CA ALA A 11 -39.45 -25.34 -37.87
C ALA A 11 -38.74 -25.95 -39.10
N HIS A 12 -37.43 -25.72 -39.28
CA HIS A 12 -36.40 -26.78 -39.35
C HIS A 12 -35.01 -26.27 -39.81
N CYS A 13 -33.98 -26.78 -39.11
CA CYS A 13 -32.64 -27.20 -39.57
C CYS A 13 -31.73 -26.24 -40.37
N THR A 14 -30.52 -25.96 -39.85
CA THR A 14 -29.25 -26.66 -40.20
C THR A 14 -28.01 -26.01 -39.55
N ARG A 15 -26.96 -26.82 -39.32
CA ARG A 15 -25.66 -26.51 -38.69
C ARG A 15 -24.82 -25.46 -39.44
N PRO A 16 -23.91 -24.71 -38.80
CA PRO A 16 -22.93 -23.89 -39.51
C PRO A 16 -21.67 -24.68 -39.87
N LYS A 17 -21.22 -24.55 -41.13
CA LYS A 17 -19.86 -24.83 -41.59
C LYS A 17 -19.13 -23.51 -41.83
N THR A 18 -17.86 -23.53 -41.48
CA THR A 18 -16.77 -22.61 -41.81
C THR A 18 -16.74 -22.16 -43.28
N CYS A 19 -16.42 -20.89 -43.54
CA CYS A 19 -15.33 -20.50 -44.46
C CYS A 19 -15.07 -18.97 -44.49
N SER A 20 -13.79 -18.68 -44.72
CA SER A 20 -13.08 -17.43 -45.05
C SER A 20 -13.60 -16.65 -46.27
N PHE A 21 -13.19 -15.36 -46.37
CA PHE A 21 -12.78 -14.53 -47.54
C PHE A 21 -13.11 -13.04 -47.21
N SER A 22 -12.14 -12.12 -47.02
CA SER A 22 -11.30 -11.34 -47.97
C SER A 22 -11.79 -9.90 -48.19
N ASN A 23 -10.83 -8.95 -48.13
CA ASN A 23 -10.77 -7.61 -48.74
C ASN A 23 -11.84 -6.59 -48.30
N SER A 24 -11.61 -5.29 -48.13
CA SER A 24 -10.61 -4.33 -48.60
C SER A 24 -10.86 -2.99 -47.87
N LEU A 25 -9.86 -2.14 -47.62
CA LEU A 25 -10.01 -0.68 -47.78
C LEU A 25 -8.67 0.06 -47.76
N SER A 26 -8.56 0.95 -48.73
CA SER A 26 -7.48 1.86 -49.11
C SER A 26 -7.25 3.01 -48.13
N LEU A 27 -5.99 3.46 -47.97
CA LEU A 27 -5.68 4.80 -47.51
C LEU A 27 -4.52 5.43 -48.30
N ILE A 28 -4.72 6.71 -48.57
CA ILE A 28 -4.03 7.58 -49.51
C ILE A 28 -2.76 8.20 -48.89
N SER A 29 -1.82 8.51 -49.76
CA SER A 29 -0.52 9.14 -49.57
C SER A 29 -0.53 10.53 -48.93
N ASN A 30 0.52 10.84 -48.16
CA ASN A 30 1.30 12.07 -48.35
C ASN A 30 2.72 11.96 -47.75
N LYS A 31 3.73 12.34 -48.55
CA LYS A 31 5.15 12.50 -48.17
C LYS A 31 5.38 13.89 -47.54
N PRO A 32 6.56 14.10 -46.89
CA PRO A 32 7.55 14.97 -47.56
C PRO A 32 8.98 14.43 -47.53
N GLN A 33 9.79 14.97 -48.44
CA GLN A 33 11.21 14.69 -48.70
C GLN A 33 12.15 15.43 -47.73
N LEU A 34 13.33 14.87 -47.44
CA LEU A 34 14.66 15.46 -47.70
C LEU A 34 15.79 14.51 -47.25
N ASN A 35 16.84 14.45 -48.08
CA ASN A 35 18.11 13.70 -47.97
C ASN A 35 19.26 14.75 -47.91
N PRO A 36 20.57 14.42 -47.85
CA PRO A 36 21.30 13.37 -47.10
C PRO A 36 22.59 13.90 -46.43
N SER A 37 23.26 13.11 -45.59
CA SER A 37 24.75 12.97 -45.61
C SER A 37 25.24 11.84 -44.69
N LEU A 38 26.12 11.02 -45.26
CA LEU A 38 26.88 9.86 -44.74
C LEU A 38 28.38 10.21 -44.91
N PRO A 39 29.34 9.58 -44.18
CA PRO A 39 29.94 8.28 -44.59
C PRO A 39 30.29 7.34 -43.40
N PHE A 40 30.06 6.02 -43.46
CA PHE A 40 30.82 4.89 -44.05
C PHE A 40 32.11 4.44 -43.32
N LEU A 41 32.20 3.10 -43.04
CA LEU A 41 33.36 2.15 -42.99
C LEU A 41 33.17 1.12 -41.84
N PHE A 42 33.43 -0.19 -41.90
CA PHE A 42 33.60 -1.20 -42.95
C PHE A 42 33.43 -2.58 -42.26
N ASN A 43 33.07 -3.59 -43.06
CA ASN A 43 32.71 -4.96 -42.71
C ASN A 43 33.93 -5.87 -42.45
N LYS A 44 33.78 -6.97 -41.69
CA LYS A 44 34.56 -8.21 -41.91
C LYS A 44 33.85 -9.47 -41.36
N ARG A 45 33.45 -10.35 -42.28
CA ARG A 45 33.11 -11.78 -42.09
C ARG A 45 34.39 -12.62 -42.08
N ILE A 46 34.36 -13.76 -41.37
CA ILE A 46 35.18 -14.94 -41.69
C ILE A 46 34.30 -16.20 -41.53
N ASP A 47 34.28 -17.01 -42.60
CA ASP A 47 33.69 -18.35 -42.71
C ASP A 47 34.60 -19.45 -42.13
N GLY A 48 34.03 -20.57 -41.69
CA GLY A 48 34.78 -21.80 -41.33
C GLY A 48 33.90 -23.05 -41.28
N LYS A 49 34.23 -24.04 -42.13
CA LYS A 49 33.47 -25.24 -42.55
C LYS A 49 33.32 -26.38 -41.51
N LEU A 50 32.22 -27.14 -41.68
CA LEU A 50 31.96 -28.51 -41.15
C LEU A 50 32.96 -29.57 -41.65
N ASN A 51 33.18 -30.64 -40.85
CA ASN A 51 32.79 -32.02 -41.22
C ASN A 51 33.14 -33.15 -40.19
N LEU A 52 32.33 -34.23 -40.28
CA LEU A 52 32.58 -35.66 -39.96
C LEU A 52 31.97 -36.33 -38.70
N THR A 53 30.76 -36.87 -38.91
CA THR A 53 30.33 -38.28 -38.73
C THR A 53 30.65 -39.09 -37.46
N LYS A 54 29.59 -39.55 -36.78
CA LYS A 54 29.30 -40.99 -36.55
C LYS A 54 27.87 -41.20 -35.99
N ARG A 55 27.11 -42.10 -36.62
CA ARG A 55 25.86 -42.70 -36.10
C ARG A 55 26.18 -43.67 -34.96
N ARG A 56 25.35 -43.71 -33.90
CA ARG A 56 24.62 -44.93 -33.46
C ARG A 56 23.72 -44.69 -32.23
N GLU A 57 22.53 -45.26 -32.35
CA GLU A 57 21.67 -45.89 -31.32
C GLU A 57 21.05 -45.04 -30.19
N LEU A 58 19.74 -44.80 -30.37
CA LEU A 58 18.79 -44.46 -29.32
C LEU A 58 18.59 -45.66 -28.39
N THR A 59 18.91 -45.49 -27.11
CA THR A 59 18.40 -46.33 -26.02
C THR A 59 17.70 -45.41 -25.02
N VAL A 60 16.38 -45.55 -24.94
CA VAL A 60 15.55 -44.79 -23.99
C VAL A 60 15.55 -45.54 -22.67
N CYS A 61 16.08 -44.90 -21.62
CA CYS A 61 15.89 -45.31 -20.24
C CYS A 61 15.32 -44.12 -19.45
N CYS A 62 14.05 -44.23 -19.06
CA CYS A 62 13.39 -43.23 -18.21
C CYS A 62 13.82 -43.39 -16.76
N GLN A 63 14.48 -42.38 -16.19
CA GLN A 63 14.41 -42.10 -14.76
C GLN A 63 14.30 -40.59 -14.49
N LYS A 64 13.48 -40.30 -13.48
CA LYS A 64 12.99 -39.00 -13.01
C LYS A 64 14.11 -38.09 -12.51
N GLY A 65 13.98 -36.78 -12.76
CA GLY A 65 14.53 -35.75 -11.87
C GLY A 65 15.21 -34.55 -12.55
N TRP A 66 14.79 -33.36 -12.12
CA TRP A 66 15.47 -32.05 -12.17
C TRP A 66 15.53 -31.26 -13.50
N ALA A 67 15.15 -29.98 -13.38
CA ALA A 67 15.24 -28.90 -14.35
C ALA A 67 16.69 -28.53 -14.75
N PRO A 68 16.92 -27.94 -15.93
CA PRO A 68 18.25 -27.50 -16.37
C PRO A 68 18.61 -26.12 -15.80
N SER A 69 19.67 -26.09 -15.00
CA SER A 69 20.50 -24.91 -14.73
C SER A 69 21.45 -24.68 -15.89
N ALA A 70 21.48 -23.46 -16.42
CA ALA A 70 22.49 -23.01 -17.37
C ALA A 70 23.86 -22.91 -16.68
N ILE A 71 24.86 -23.50 -17.32
CA ILE A 71 26.27 -23.52 -16.93
C ILE A 71 26.82 -22.09 -17.11
N ILE A 72 27.33 -21.51 -16.03
CA ILE A 72 28.27 -20.38 -16.07
C ILE A 72 29.55 -20.86 -15.38
N ASP A 73 30.65 -20.56 -16.07
CA ASP A 73 32.02 -20.98 -15.85
C ASP A 73 32.53 -20.80 -14.41
N ASP A 74 33.41 -21.74 -14.04
CA ASP A 74 34.07 -21.89 -12.76
C ASP A 74 34.87 -20.64 -12.35
N ASN A 75 34.57 -20.10 -11.17
CA ASN A 75 35.55 -19.42 -10.34
C ASN A 75 35.38 -19.89 -8.88
N GLU A 76 36.36 -20.69 -8.48
CA GLU A 76 36.78 -21.10 -7.14
C GLU A 76 35.87 -20.72 -5.97
N ILE A 77 35.21 -21.74 -5.43
CA ILE A 77 34.66 -21.76 -4.08
C ILE A 77 35.83 -21.72 -3.10
N ILE A 78 36.23 -20.52 -2.70
CA ILE A 78 37.00 -20.31 -1.47
C ILE A 78 36.01 -20.38 -0.32
N ASN A 79 36.02 -21.51 0.39
CA ASN A 79 35.51 -21.61 1.74
C ASN A 79 36.23 -20.58 2.61
N GLY A 80 35.60 -19.43 2.83
CA GLY A 80 36.11 -18.35 3.65
C GLY A 80 34.96 -17.70 4.41
N LYS A 81 34.87 -17.98 5.71
CA LYS A 81 34.24 -17.06 6.68
C LYS A 81 35.09 -15.78 6.73
N SER A 82 34.99 -14.94 5.71
CA SER A 82 35.65 -13.63 5.64
C SER A 82 34.61 -12.53 5.48
N GLU A 83 34.26 -11.95 6.63
CA GLU A 83 33.73 -10.59 6.85
C GLU A 83 32.47 -10.11 6.09
N ASP A 84 31.30 -10.50 6.59
CA ASP A 84 29.97 -9.93 6.27
C ASP A 84 29.78 -8.47 6.71
N PHE A 85 30.78 -7.83 7.36
CA PHE A 85 30.68 -6.47 7.90
C PHE A 85 30.65 -5.36 6.84
N ASN A 86 30.74 -5.70 5.55
CA ASN A 86 30.90 -4.73 4.45
C ASN A 86 29.60 -4.37 3.71
N GLN A 87 28.50 -5.06 3.95
CA GLN A 87 27.26 -4.84 3.20
C GLN A 87 26.19 -4.18 4.07
N PHE A 88 25.26 -3.48 3.42
CA PHE A 88 24.03 -3.00 4.07
C PHE A 88 23.23 -4.19 4.58
N SER A 89 22.74 -4.11 5.82
CA SER A 89 22.06 -5.24 6.45
C SER A 89 20.55 -5.10 6.41
N VAL A 90 20.04 -3.88 6.65
CA VAL A 90 18.61 -3.58 6.80
C VAL A 90 18.28 -2.17 6.31
N VAL A 91 17.01 -1.94 5.97
CA VAL A 91 16.45 -0.59 5.86
C VAL A 91 15.60 -0.31 7.09
N MET A 92 15.80 0.84 7.73
CA MET A 92 15.00 1.32 8.86
C MET A 92 14.20 2.54 8.45
N LYS A 93 12.88 2.42 8.44
CA LYS A 93 11.97 3.52 8.13
C LYS A 93 11.37 4.10 9.41
N PHE A 94 11.43 5.42 9.55
CA PHE A 94 10.79 6.15 10.65
C PHE A 94 9.69 7.08 10.11
N GLY A 95 8.49 6.98 10.71
CA GLY A 95 7.36 7.85 10.36
C GLY A 95 7.47 9.25 10.96
N GLY A 96 6.59 10.17 10.55
CA GLY A 96 6.67 11.57 10.97
C GLY A 96 6.58 11.80 12.48
N SER A 97 5.80 10.99 13.21
CA SER A 97 5.74 11.02 14.69
C SER A 97 7.06 10.59 15.35
N SER A 98 7.86 9.77 14.67
CA SER A 98 9.17 9.32 15.17
C SER A 98 10.25 10.38 15.02
N VAL A 99 10.04 11.39 14.19
CA VAL A 99 10.97 12.52 13.97
C VAL A 99 10.30 13.87 14.17
N ALA A 100 9.26 13.93 15.00
CA ALA A 100 8.42 15.12 15.17
C ALA A 100 9.09 16.28 15.94
N SER A 101 10.17 16.01 16.67
CA SER A 101 10.89 16.98 17.50
C SER A 101 12.37 16.60 17.62
N ALA A 102 13.18 17.50 18.16
CA ALA A 102 14.59 17.22 18.45
C ALA A 102 14.74 16.01 19.38
N GLU A 103 13.97 15.96 20.47
CA GLU A 103 13.97 14.82 21.41
C GLU A 103 13.71 13.49 20.69
N ARG A 104 12.70 13.44 19.82
CA ARG A 104 12.38 12.25 19.05
C ARG A 104 13.51 11.88 18.08
N MET A 105 14.15 12.88 17.44
CA MET A 105 15.34 12.64 16.62
C MET A 105 16.53 12.11 17.44
N ARG A 106 16.79 12.61 18.66
CA ARG A 106 17.84 12.04 19.54
C ARG A 106 17.57 10.56 19.80
N HIS A 107 16.32 10.23 20.15
CA HIS A 107 15.92 8.85 20.40
C HIS A 107 16.09 7.95 19.17
N VAL A 108 15.77 8.43 17.97
CA VAL A 108 16.00 7.67 16.72
C VAL A 108 17.50 7.48 16.48
N ALA A 109 18.35 8.47 16.76
CA ALA A 109 19.79 8.34 16.65
C ALA A 109 20.35 7.30 17.63
N ASP A 110 19.92 7.35 18.91
CA ASP A 110 20.31 6.37 19.93
C ASP A 110 19.90 4.95 19.52
N LEU A 111 18.73 4.81 18.92
CA LEU A 111 18.22 3.54 18.42
C LEU A 111 19.08 2.99 17.28
N ILE A 112 19.43 3.82 16.30
CA ILE A 112 20.32 3.42 15.19
C ILE A 112 21.69 2.99 15.73
N LEU A 113 22.26 3.76 16.65
CA LEU A 113 23.58 3.49 17.24
C LEU A 113 23.55 2.33 18.25
N GLY A 114 22.39 1.99 18.79
CA GLY A 114 22.18 0.85 19.70
C GLY A 114 22.29 -0.52 19.03
N PHE A 115 22.36 -0.58 17.70
CA PHE A 115 22.59 -1.82 16.94
C PHE A 115 23.88 -1.71 16.11
N PRO A 116 25.08 -1.65 16.74
CA PRO A 116 26.35 -1.39 16.05
C PRO A 116 26.76 -2.49 15.06
N GLN A 117 26.17 -3.69 15.17
CA GLN A 117 26.35 -4.80 14.24
C GLN A 117 25.55 -4.65 12.94
N GLU A 118 24.59 -3.72 12.89
CA GLU A 118 23.78 -3.45 11.71
C GLU A 118 24.40 -2.30 10.89
N ASN A 119 24.34 -2.40 9.57
CA ASN A 119 24.70 -1.34 8.63
C ASN A 119 23.41 -0.83 7.97
N PRO A 120 22.64 0.07 8.62
CA PRO A 120 21.31 0.41 8.16
C PRO A 120 21.32 1.50 7.09
N ILE A 121 20.31 1.45 6.23
CA ILE A 121 19.85 2.61 5.44
C ILE A 121 18.62 3.18 6.12
N ILE A 122 18.61 4.49 6.36
CA ILE A 122 17.54 5.17 7.07
C ILE A 122 16.63 5.87 6.07
N VAL A 123 15.32 5.62 6.17
CA VAL A 123 14.30 6.33 5.38
C VAL A 123 13.44 7.15 6.34
N LEU A 124 13.37 8.46 6.12
CA LEU A 124 12.59 9.36 6.97
C LEU A 124 11.41 9.97 6.21
N SER A 125 10.27 10.06 6.90
CA SER A 125 9.17 10.94 6.53
C SER A 125 9.44 12.40 6.96
N ALA A 126 8.60 13.33 6.50
CA ALA A 126 8.57 14.70 7.03
C ALA A 126 8.29 14.73 8.55
N MET A 127 8.71 15.80 9.23
CA MET A 127 8.53 15.94 10.69
C MET A 127 7.06 16.10 11.07
N GLY A 128 6.54 15.23 11.95
CA GLY A 128 5.20 15.35 12.52
C GLY A 128 4.09 15.49 11.46
N LYS A 129 3.38 16.63 11.48
CA LYS A 129 2.29 16.95 10.54
C LYS A 129 2.70 17.92 9.42
N THR A 130 4.01 18.07 9.16
CA THR A 130 4.53 19.06 8.20
C THR A 130 3.98 18.87 6.80
N THR A 131 3.85 17.65 6.28
CA THR A 131 3.25 17.39 4.96
C THR A 131 1.83 17.95 4.83
N ASN A 132 1.00 17.77 5.87
CA ASN A 132 -0.36 18.32 5.89
C ASN A 132 -0.36 19.85 5.96
N LYS A 133 0.59 20.44 6.70
CA LYS A 133 0.76 21.89 6.75
C LYS A 133 1.24 22.47 5.41
N LEU A 134 2.14 21.79 4.71
CA LEU A 134 2.58 22.17 3.36
C LEU A 134 1.41 22.17 2.37
N LEU A 135 0.60 21.11 2.37
CA LEU A 135 -0.62 21.04 1.56
C LEU A 135 -1.58 22.19 1.87
N SER A 136 -1.87 22.41 3.15
CA SER A 136 -2.77 23.49 3.58
C SER A 136 -2.21 24.88 3.23
N ALA A 137 -0.89 25.08 3.33
CA ALA A 137 -0.23 26.32 2.90
C ALA A 137 -0.42 26.56 1.40
N GLY A 138 -0.27 25.52 0.58
CA GLY A 138 -0.49 25.60 -0.87
C GLY A 138 -1.93 25.96 -1.22
N GLU A 139 -2.91 25.31 -0.58
CA GLU A 139 -4.34 25.60 -0.78
C GLU A 139 -4.69 27.03 -0.37
N LYS A 140 -4.17 27.52 0.76
CA LYS A 140 -4.38 28.90 1.21
C LYS A 140 -3.67 29.92 0.33
N ALA A 141 -2.47 29.59 -0.16
CA ALA A 141 -1.69 30.47 -1.03
C ALA A 141 -2.45 30.83 -2.30
N VAL A 142 -3.20 29.88 -2.90
CA VAL A 142 -4.05 30.13 -4.07
C VAL A 142 -4.98 31.32 -3.86
N CYS A 143 -5.56 31.50 -2.66
CA CYS A 143 -6.55 32.55 -2.42
C CYS A 143 -6.01 33.80 -1.68
N CYS A 144 -4.92 33.69 -0.89
CA CYS A 144 -4.51 34.76 0.04
C CYS A 144 -3.94 36.03 -0.60
N GLY A 145 -3.42 35.94 -1.83
CA GLY A 145 -2.71 37.04 -2.49
C GLY A 145 -1.22 37.10 -2.11
N MET A 146 -0.39 37.59 -3.03
CA MET A 146 1.08 37.49 -2.95
C MET A 146 1.68 38.19 -1.72
N THR A 147 1.15 39.36 -1.33
CA THR A 147 1.64 40.14 -0.19
C THR A 147 1.45 39.45 1.15
N ASN A 148 0.50 38.51 1.23
CA ASN A 148 0.07 37.89 2.48
C ASN A 148 0.67 36.49 2.68
N VAL A 149 1.54 36.02 1.77
CA VAL A 149 2.14 34.68 1.85
C VAL A 149 3.04 34.54 3.07
N ASP A 150 3.81 35.58 3.40
CA ASP A 150 4.70 35.57 4.58
C ASP A 150 3.90 35.60 5.90
N GLU A 151 2.60 35.90 5.86
CA GLU A 151 1.66 35.91 7.00
C GLU A 151 0.92 34.57 7.17
N LEU A 152 1.14 33.59 6.28
CA LEU A 152 0.50 32.28 6.40
C LEU A 152 0.93 31.57 7.69
N GLU A 153 -0.06 31.22 8.53
CA GLU A 153 0.15 30.47 9.77
C GLU A 153 0.85 29.13 9.52
N GLU A 154 0.52 28.43 8.44
CA GLU A 154 1.17 27.16 8.10
C GLU A 154 2.67 27.32 7.85
N LEU A 155 3.07 28.38 7.14
CA LEU A 155 4.47 28.64 6.82
C LEU A 155 5.26 28.99 8.09
N SER A 156 4.69 29.82 8.97
CA SER A 156 5.32 30.15 10.26
C SER A 156 5.45 28.91 11.15
N VAL A 157 4.40 28.08 11.27
CA VAL A 157 4.44 26.82 12.03
C VAL A 157 5.51 25.87 11.51
N ILE A 158 5.65 25.73 10.18
CA ILE A 158 6.69 24.90 9.57
C ILE A 158 8.08 25.46 9.92
N ARG A 159 8.30 26.76 9.71
CA ARG A 159 9.58 27.41 9.98
C ARG A 159 9.98 27.27 11.45
N ASP A 160 9.07 27.57 12.36
CA ASP A 160 9.33 27.58 13.80
C ASP A 160 9.60 26.17 14.32
N LEU A 161 8.88 25.15 13.82
CA LEU A 161 9.15 23.75 14.14
C LEU A 161 10.58 23.34 13.80
N HIS A 162 11.02 23.64 12.57
CA HIS A 162 12.33 23.20 12.10
C HIS A 162 13.47 24.01 12.73
N PHE A 163 13.32 25.33 12.88
CA PHE A 163 14.34 26.14 13.56
C PHE A 163 14.49 25.80 15.04
N ARG A 164 13.38 25.61 15.76
CA ARG A 164 13.44 25.13 17.15
C ARG A 164 14.15 23.78 17.24
N THR A 165 13.87 22.87 16.31
CA THR A 165 14.53 21.55 16.28
C THR A 165 16.03 21.67 16.01
N ILE A 166 16.43 22.53 15.08
CA ILE A 166 17.85 22.83 14.80
C ILE A 166 18.54 23.39 16.04
N GLU A 167 17.91 24.37 16.71
CA GLU A 167 18.45 24.98 17.94
C GLU A 167 18.60 23.95 19.07
N GLU A 168 17.58 23.14 19.31
CA GLU A 168 17.59 22.09 20.35
C GLU A 168 18.58 20.95 20.06
N LEU A 169 18.91 20.70 18.79
CA LEU A 169 19.98 19.79 18.37
C LEU A 169 21.35 20.49 18.31
N GLY A 170 21.38 21.82 18.49
CA GLY A 170 22.54 22.70 18.39
C GLY A 170 23.21 22.66 17.02
N LEU A 171 22.42 22.67 15.96
CA LEU A 171 22.86 22.70 14.57
C LEU A 171 22.80 24.14 14.03
N ASP A 172 23.40 24.34 12.86
CA ASP A 172 23.34 25.63 12.15
C ASP A 172 22.05 25.74 11.32
N LYS A 173 21.35 26.88 11.40
CA LYS A 173 20.12 27.14 10.63
C LYS A 173 20.36 27.12 9.12
N THR A 174 21.57 27.45 8.67
CA THR A 174 21.97 27.44 7.26
C THR A 174 21.73 26.10 6.56
N ILE A 175 21.63 24.99 7.30
CA ILE A 175 21.31 23.66 6.76
C ILE A 175 19.98 23.66 5.99
N ILE A 176 18.98 24.43 6.44
CA ILE A 176 17.64 24.45 5.83
C ILE A 176 17.18 25.83 5.40
N SER A 177 17.88 26.92 5.76
CA SER A 177 17.44 28.28 5.41
C SER A 177 17.13 28.43 3.92
N GLY A 178 17.98 27.90 3.04
CA GLY A 178 17.74 27.93 1.60
C GLY A 178 16.48 27.17 1.16
N LEU A 179 16.14 26.05 1.81
CA LEU A 179 14.91 25.31 1.54
C LEU A 179 13.67 26.07 2.01
N LEU A 180 13.74 26.77 3.14
CA LEU A 180 12.64 27.60 3.64
C LEU A 180 12.42 28.83 2.74
N ASP A 181 13.50 29.42 2.24
CA ASP A 181 13.43 30.53 1.29
C ASP A 181 12.80 30.07 -0.04
N GLU A 182 13.20 28.91 -0.55
CA GLU A 182 12.64 28.31 -1.76
C GLU A 182 11.16 27.92 -1.58
N LEU A 183 10.79 27.38 -0.42
CA LEU A 183 9.40 27.11 -0.06
C LEU A 183 8.56 28.39 -0.07
N ALA A 184 9.05 29.47 0.55
CA ALA A 184 8.35 30.76 0.56
C ALA A 184 8.21 31.34 -0.86
N GLN A 185 9.24 31.22 -1.70
CA GLN A 185 9.19 31.64 -3.10
C GLN A 185 8.17 30.82 -3.91
N LEU A 186 8.11 29.50 -3.70
CA LEU A 186 7.11 28.64 -4.34
C LEU A 186 5.69 29.06 -3.97
N LEU A 187 5.43 29.30 -2.67
CA LEU A 187 4.11 29.77 -2.20
C LEU A 187 3.75 31.15 -2.78
N LYS A 188 4.72 32.06 -2.91
CA LYS A 188 4.54 33.36 -3.60
C LYS A 188 4.18 33.18 -5.07
N GLY A 189 4.83 32.24 -5.76
CA GLY A 189 4.49 31.85 -7.13
C GLY A 189 3.05 31.33 -7.26
N ILE A 190 2.66 30.40 -6.38
CA ILE A 190 1.28 29.86 -6.32
C ILE A 190 0.27 30.98 -6.09
N ALA A 191 0.55 31.88 -5.14
CA ALA A 191 -0.34 32.99 -4.81
C ALA A 191 -0.49 34.03 -5.92
N MET A 192 0.57 34.23 -6.72
CA MET A 192 0.57 35.10 -7.88
C MET A 192 -0.21 34.49 -9.05
N MET A 193 0.01 33.20 -9.32
CA MET A 193 -0.64 32.48 -10.42
C MET A 193 -2.08 32.09 -10.14
N LYS A 194 -2.48 32.03 -8.86
CA LYS A 194 -3.79 31.54 -8.42
C LYS A 194 -4.06 30.10 -8.85
N GLU A 195 -2.99 29.30 -8.94
CA GLU A 195 -3.04 27.93 -9.45
C GLU A 195 -2.09 27.02 -8.65
N LEU A 196 -2.58 25.85 -8.24
CA LEU A 196 -1.80 24.79 -7.62
C LEU A 196 -1.93 23.51 -8.45
N THR A 197 -1.02 23.31 -9.39
CA THR A 197 -1.00 22.11 -10.23
C THR A 197 -0.54 20.88 -9.43
N PRO A 198 -0.90 19.64 -9.84
CA PRO A 198 -0.38 18.42 -9.22
C PRO A 198 1.16 18.37 -9.14
N ARG A 199 1.84 18.87 -10.18
CA ARG A 199 3.30 19.00 -10.19
C ARG A 199 3.81 19.96 -9.12
N ALA A 200 3.20 21.14 -9.00
CA ALA A 200 3.57 22.11 -7.97
C ALA A 200 3.27 21.57 -6.56
N ARG A 201 2.19 20.79 -6.41
CA ARG A 201 1.82 20.12 -5.16
C ARG A 201 2.88 19.09 -4.74
N ASP A 202 3.36 18.26 -5.65
CA ASP A 202 4.43 17.28 -5.37
C ASP A 202 5.73 17.97 -4.96
N PHE A 203 6.10 19.04 -5.67
CA PHE A 203 7.27 19.83 -5.30
C PHE A 203 7.10 20.49 -3.93
N LEU A 204 5.93 21.06 -3.64
CA LEU A 204 5.61 21.70 -2.37
C LEU A 204 5.72 20.76 -1.17
N VAL A 205 5.21 19.53 -1.27
CA VAL A 205 5.29 18.58 -0.15
C VAL A 205 6.68 17.99 0.03
N SER A 206 7.50 17.95 -1.04
CA SER A 206 8.86 17.42 -0.99
C SER A 206 9.77 18.10 0.03
N PHE A 207 9.52 19.38 0.32
CA PHE A 207 10.26 20.14 1.33
C PHE A 207 10.22 19.48 2.71
N GLY A 208 9.15 18.75 3.05
CA GLY A 208 8.99 18.07 4.33
C GLY A 208 10.10 17.04 4.59
N GLU A 209 10.23 16.04 3.71
CA GLU A 209 11.28 15.01 3.81
C GLU A 209 12.68 15.58 3.54
N CYS A 210 12.80 16.55 2.64
CA CYS A 210 14.08 17.19 2.33
C CYS A 210 14.67 17.89 3.57
N MET A 211 13.86 18.62 4.35
CA MET A 211 14.30 19.24 5.59
C MET A 211 14.57 18.20 6.69
N SER A 212 13.69 17.22 6.89
CA SER A 212 13.83 16.24 7.98
C SER A 212 15.11 15.41 7.86
N THR A 213 15.43 14.95 6.64
CA THR A 213 16.63 14.15 6.38
C THR A 213 17.92 14.95 6.51
N ARG A 214 17.93 16.23 6.10
CA ARG A 214 19.10 17.11 6.23
C ARG A 214 19.40 17.44 7.69
N ILE A 215 18.38 17.77 8.48
CA ILE A 215 18.53 17.99 9.93
C ILE A 215 19.07 16.73 10.60
N PHE A 216 18.48 15.57 10.30
CA PHE A 216 18.86 14.32 10.95
C PHE A 216 20.28 13.86 10.59
N ALA A 217 20.66 13.95 9.31
CA ALA A 217 22.02 13.62 8.87
C ALA A 217 23.06 14.56 9.49
N ALA A 218 22.77 15.86 9.59
CA ALA A 218 23.66 16.82 10.25
C ALA A 218 23.81 16.52 11.75
N TYR A 219 22.71 16.14 12.41
CA TYR A 219 22.73 15.74 13.82
C TYR A 219 23.59 14.50 14.06
N LEU A 220 23.44 13.44 13.25
CA LEU A 220 24.28 12.24 13.35
C LEU A 220 25.77 12.58 13.21
N ASN A 221 26.14 13.40 12.22
CA ASN A 221 27.52 13.83 12.05
C ASN A 221 28.03 14.64 13.24
N LYS A 222 27.19 15.52 13.83
CA LYS A 222 27.55 16.29 15.03
C LYS A 222 27.89 15.40 16.22
N ILE A 223 27.18 14.28 16.41
CA ILE A 223 27.44 13.33 17.50
C ILE A 223 28.51 12.28 17.16
N GLY A 224 29.21 12.43 16.02
CA GLY A 224 30.32 11.56 15.61
C GLY A 224 29.90 10.34 14.78
N ALA A 225 28.61 10.17 14.48
CA ALA A 225 28.12 9.11 13.61
C ALA A 225 28.10 9.58 12.16
N LYS A 226 29.04 9.06 11.34
CA LYS A 226 29.18 9.48 9.96
C LYS A 226 27.93 9.14 9.14
N ALA A 227 27.24 10.16 8.64
CA ALA A 227 25.99 10.02 7.91
C ALA A 227 25.97 10.88 6.65
N ARG A 228 25.27 10.43 5.61
CA ARG A 228 25.10 11.17 4.35
C ARG A 228 23.63 11.24 3.96
N GLN A 229 23.15 12.46 3.71
CA GLN A 229 21.80 12.69 3.24
C GLN A 229 21.67 12.39 1.75
N TYR A 230 20.53 11.83 1.36
CA TYR A 230 20.18 11.51 -0.01
C TYR A 230 18.74 11.90 -0.33
N ASP A 231 18.57 12.65 -1.40
CA ASP A 231 17.25 12.85 -2.01
C ASP A 231 16.93 11.65 -2.90
N ALA A 232 15.81 10.96 -2.65
CA ALA A 232 15.33 9.82 -3.41
C ALA A 232 15.31 10.07 -4.93
N PHE A 233 14.87 11.27 -5.32
CA PHE A 233 14.79 11.69 -6.72
C PHE A 233 16.17 11.88 -7.39
N GLU A 234 17.25 12.03 -6.63
CA GLU A 234 18.62 12.12 -7.18
C GLU A 234 19.37 10.78 -7.18
N ILE A 235 18.98 9.82 -6.33
CA ILE A 235 19.68 8.52 -6.22
C ILE A 235 19.13 7.42 -7.13
N GLY A 236 18.10 7.72 -7.91
CA GLY A 236 17.55 6.79 -8.90
C GLY A 236 16.22 6.17 -8.53
N ILE A 237 15.41 6.77 -7.64
CA ILE A 237 13.99 6.43 -7.56
C ILE A 237 13.27 7.10 -8.74
N ILE A 238 13.04 6.31 -9.79
CA ILE A 238 12.49 6.75 -11.06
C ILE A 238 11.01 6.35 -11.13
N THR A 239 10.16 7.30 -11.49
CA THR A 239 8.71 7.09 -11.49
C THR A 239 8.05 7.45 -12.83
N THR A 240 6.77 7.11 -12.97
CA THR A 240 5.90 7.78 -13.95
C THR A 240 5.75 9.28 -13.62
N ASP A 241 5.16 10.04 -14.53
CA ASP A 241 4.89 11.48 -14.36
C ASP A 241 3.46 11.75 -13.84
N ASP A 242 2.80 10.72 -13.31
CA ASP A 242 1.47 10.82 -12.68
C ASP A 242 1.62 11.39 -11.26
N PHE A 243 1.82 12.72 -11.18
CA PHE A 243 2.01 13.43 -9.91
C PHE A 243 0.92 13.08 -8.88
N THR A 244 1.24 13.20 -7.59
CA THR A 244 0.45 12.81 -6.41
C THR A 244 0.32 11.31 -6.14
N ASN A 245 0.56 10.46 -7.14
CA ASN A 245 0.49 9.01 -7.01
C ASN A 245 1.35 8.29 -8.06
N ALA A 246 2.61 8.72 -8.19
CA ALA A 246 3.49 8.22 -9.23
C ALA A 246 3.91 6.77 -8.96
N ASP A 247 3.93 5.94 -10.01
CA ASP A 247 4.36 4.55 -9.92
C ASP A 247 5.87 4.42 -10.12
N ILE A 248 6.51 3.56 -9.33
CA ILE A 248 7.95 3.27 -9.44
C ILE A 248 8.20 2.41 -10.67
N LEU A 249 9.17 2.83 -11.50
CA LEU A 249 9.60 2.09 -12.68
C LEU A 249 10.72 1.09 -12.34
N GLU A 250 10.76 -0.03 -13.06
CA GLU A 250 11.76 -1.10 -12.87
C GLU A 250 13.22 -0.63 -12.98
N ALA A 251 13.48 0.44 -13.74
CA ALA A 251 14.81 1.06 -13.83
C ALA A 251 15.35 1.57 -12.47
N THR A 252 14.46 1.76 -11.49
CA THR A 252 14.81 2.21 -10.13
C THR A 252 15.74 1.24 -9.42
N TYR A 253 15.45 -0.07 -9.46
CA TYR A 253 16.18 -1.05 -8.66
C TYR A 253 17.68 -1.09 -8.97
N PRO A 254 18.13 -1.22 -10.24
CA PRO A 254 19.56 -1.18 -10.55
C PRO A 254 20.19 0.21 -10.32
N ALA A 255 19.43 1.30 -10.53
CA ALA A 255 19.95 2.67 -10.35
C ALA A 255 20.26 2.98 -8.88
N VAL A 256 19.30 2.71 -7.99
CA VAL A 256 19.46 2.88 -6.53
C VAL A 256 20.57 1.98 -6.02
N ALA A 257 20.58 0.72 -6.42
CA ALA A 257 21.61 -0.23 -5.99
C ALA A 257 23.01 0.24 -6.36
N LYS A 258 23.21 0.67 -7.62
CA LYS A 258 24.49 1.18 -8.11
C LYS A 258 24.93 2.42 -7.33
N ARG A 259 24.03 3.39 -7.12
CA ARG A 259 24.34 4.66 -6.43
C ARG A 259 24.76 4.43 -4.98
N LEU A 260 23.95 3.71 -4.21
CA LEU A 260 24.20 3.49 -2.78
C LEU A 260 25.43 2.61 -2.55
N HIS A 261 25.63 1.53 -3.33
CA HIS A 261 26.83 0.71 -3.20
C HIS A 261 28.10 1.48 -3.57
N SER A 262 28.09 2.23 -4.68
CA SER A 262 29.27 3.00 -5.11
C SER A 262 29.70 4.00 -4.04
N ASP A 263 28.75 4.69 -3.44
CA ASP A 263 29.02 5.70 -2.42
C ASP A 263 29.50 5.06 -1.12
N TRP A 264 28.90 3.94 -0.71
CA TRP A 264 29.29 3.17 0.48
C TRP A 264 30.72 2.62 0.37
N MET A 265 31.07 2.08 -0.79
CA MET A 265 32.42 1.54 -1.05
C MET A 265 33.49 2.64 -1.08
N LYS A 266 33.13 3.83 -1.58
CA LYS A 266 34.05 4.98 -1.63
C LYS A 266 34.26 5.60 -0.25
N ASP A 267 33.19 5.81 0.49
CA ASP A 267 33.22 6.48 1.78
C ASP A 267 32.02 6.10 2.63
N ARG A 268 32.24 5.18 3.58
CA ARG A 268 31.20 4.62 4.44
C ARG A 268 30.54 5.70 5.30
N ALA A 269 29.25 5.88 5.08
CA ALA A 269 28.41 6.79 5.82
C ALA A 269 26.99 6.22 5.85
N ILE A 270 26.31 6.33 6.97
CA ILE A 270 24.91 5.89 7.12
C ILE A 270 24.04 6.69 6.13
N PRO A 271 23.39 6.05 5.15
CA PRO A 271 22.55 6.76 4.19
C PRO A 271 21.23 7.20 4.84
N ILE A 272 20.94 8.50 4.79
CA ILE A 272 19.68 9.10 5.27
C ILE A 272 18.88 9.56 4.06
N VAL A 273 17.91 8.75 3.63
CA VAL A 273 17.18 8.90 2.38
C VAL A 273 15.81 9.52 2.63
N THR A 274 15.40 10.45 1.75
CA THR A 274 14.02 10.96 1.76
C THR A 274 13.03 9.84 1.42
N GLY A 275 12.00 9.66 2.25
CA GLY A 275 10.86 8.81 1.88
C GLY A 275 9.94 9.51 0.88
N PHE A 276 8.90 8.83 0.39
CA PHE A 276 7.75 9.41 -0.33
C PHE A 276 8.04 10.07 -1.69
N LEU A 277 9.30 10.34 -2.04
CA LEU A 277 9.69 11.10 -3.23
C LEU A 277 10.31 10.23 -4.32
N GLY A 278 10.21 10.71 -5.56
CA GLY A 278 10.84 10.13 -6.74
C GLY A 278 11.05 11.17 -7.85
N LYS A 279 11.57 10.72 -8.99
CA LYS A 279 11.82 11.56 -10.17
C LYS A 279 11.05 11.04 -11.38
N GLY A 280 10.18 11.87 -11.95
CA GLY A 280 9.41 11.55 -13.14
C GLY A 280 10.31 11.28 -14.35
N TRP A 281 10.06 10.17 -15.05
CA TRP A 281 10.89 9.71 -16.16
C TRP A 281 10.97 10.71 -17.33
N LYS A 282 9.86 11.37 -17.69
CA LYS A 282 9.82 12.29 -18.83
C LYS A 282 10.08 13.72 -18.40
N SER A 283 9.45 14.18 -17.32
CA SER A 283 9.53 15.58 -16.88
C SER A 283 10.80 15.89 -16.10
N CYS A 284 11.47 14.86 -15.56
CA CYS A 284 12.54 14.99 -14.57
C CYS A 284 12.14 15.78 -13.31
N ALA A 285 10.84 16.02 -13.12
CA ALA A 285 10.32 16.73 -11.96
C ALA A 285 10.26 15.80 -10.74
N ILE A 286 10.25 16.41 -9.56
CA ILE A 286 9.99 15.69 -8.31
C ILE A 286 8.55 15.20 -8.33
N THR A 287 8.38 13.93 -8.03
CA THR A 287 7.10 13.24 -7.91
C THR A 287 6.92 12.70 -6.50
N THR A 288 5.67 12.48 -6.11
CA THR A 288 5.34 11.79 -4.87
C THR A 288 4.72 10.43 -5.15
N LEU A 289 5.02 9.48 -4.25
CA LEU A 289 4.66 8.07 -4.38
C LEU A 289 3.26 7.73 -3.86
N GLY A 290 2.46 8.74 -3.52
CA GLY A 290 1.12 8.56 -2.96
C GLY A 290 1.08 7.91 -1.57
N ARG A 291 0.02 7.15 -1.30
CA ARG A 291 -0.26 6.60 0.04
C ARG A 291 0.78 5.58 0.49
N GLY A 292 1.27 5.78 1.71
CA GLY A 292 2.33 4.94 2.28
C GLY A 292 3.66 5.11 1.57
N GLY A 293 3.89 6.23 0.86
CA GLY A 293 5.05 6.38 -0.01
C GLY A 293 6.40 6.29 0.71
N SER A 294 6.54 6.73 1.97
CA SER A 294 7.80 6.51 2.71
C SER A 294 8.04 5.03 3.02
N ASP A 295 6.98 4.24 3.26
CA ASP A 295 7.11 2.79 3.42
C ASP A 295 7.47 2.15 2.06
N LEU A 296 6.91 2.67 0.95
CA LEU A 296 7.23 2.20 -0.40
C LEU A 296 8.68 2.49 -0.78
N THR A 297 9.22 3.65 -0.39
CA THR A 297 10.65 3.94 -0.54
C THR A 297 11.50 2.89 0.18
N ALA A 298 11.14 2.53 1.41
CA ALA A 298 11.89 1.57 2.21
C ALA A 298 11.89 0.17 1.61
N THR A 299 10.73 -0.32 1.16
CA THR A 299 10.63 -1.64 0.51
C THR A 299 11.30 -1.65 -0.86
N THR A 300 11.27 -0.54 -1.60
CA THR A 300 11.96 -0.39 -2.88
C THR A 300 13.48 -0.48 -2.70
N ILE A 301 14.03 0.22 -1.71
CA ILE A 301 15.47 0.13 -1.39
C ILE A 301 15.81 -1.29 -0.92
N GLY A 302 14.96 -1.91 -0.10
CA GLY A 302 15.12 -3.30 0.33
C GLY A 302 15.22 -4.27 -0.85
N LYS A 303 14.29 -4.18 -1.81
CA LYS A 303 14.31 -4.97 -3.06
C LYS A 303 15.53 -4.64 -3.94
N ALA A 304 15.86 -3.37 -4.10
CA ALA A 304 16.99 -2.93 -4.94
C ALA A 304 18.33 -3.52 -4.48
N LEU A 305 18.53 -3.61 -3.15
CA LEU A 305 19.78 -4.06 -2.55
C LEU A 305 19.76 -5.53 -2.10
N GLY A 306 18.61 -6.22 -2.21
CA GLY A 306 18.47 -7.61 -1.77
C GLY A 306 18.68 -7.80 -0.27
N LEU A 307 18.18 -6.87 0.55
CA LEU A 307 18.44 -6.87 2.00
C LEU A 307 17.71 -7.99 2.73
N ARG A 308 18.24 -8.37 3.90
CA ARG A 308 17.70 -9.45 4.75
C ARG A 308 16.31 -9.14 5.29
N GLU A 309 16.06 -7.90 5.70
CA GLU A 309 14.75 -7.45 6.18
C GLU A 309 14.56 -5.94 6.02
N ILE A 310 13.30 -5.53 5.94
CA ILE A 310 12.88 -4.12 5.94
C ILE A 310 12.18 -3.84 7.27
N GLN A 311 12.64 -2.85 8.02
CA GLN A 311 12.08 -2.48 9.32
C GLN A 311 11.26 -1.18 9.20
N VAL A 312 10.03 -1.22 9.70
CA VAL A 312 9.16 -0.05 9.87
C VAL A 312 8.99 0.23 11.35
N TRP A 313 9.51 1.37 11.80
CA TRP A 313 9.48 1.79 13.19
C TRP A 313 8.27 2.67 13.49
N LYS A 314 7.49 2.25 14.50
CA LYS A 314 6.27 2.89 14.99
C LYS A 314 6.37 3.16 16.50
N ASP A 315 5.24 3.48 17.11
CA ASP A 315 5.05 3.79 18.53
C ASP A 315 4.38 2.65 19.33
N VAL A 316 4.06 1.54 18.68
CA VAL A 316 3.46 0.33 19.27
C VAL A 316 4.28 -0.91 18.93
N ASP A 317 4.14 -1.97 19.75
CA ASP A 317 4.85 -3.25 19.64
C ASP A 317 4.41 -4.10 18.44
N GLY A 318 4.58 -3.56 17.23
CA GLY A 318 4.19 -4.18 15.98
C GLY A 318 2.73 -3.88 15.60
N VAL A 319 2.09 -4.85 14.98
CA VAL A 319 0.66 -4.86 14.68
C VAL A 319 -0.07 -5.51 15.85
N LEU A 320 -1.18 -4.90 16.25
CA LEU A 320 -1.97 -5.34 17.41
C LEU A 320 -3.25 -6.07 16.97
N THR A 321 -3.81 -6.88 17.87
CA THR A 321 -5.09 -7.60 17.68
C THR A 321 -6.30 -6.67 17.53
N CYS A 322 -6.18 -5.41 17.92
CA CYS A 322 -7.11 -4.32 17.65
C CYS A 322 -6.42 -2.98 17.97
N ASP A 323 -7.10 -1.86 17.72
CA ASP A 323 -6.60 -0.54 18.11
C ASP A 323 -6.53 -0.41 19.65
N PRO A 324 -5.35 -0.11 20.24
CA PRO A 324 -5.18 0.01 21.69
C PRO A 324 -5.92 1.23 22.28
N THR A 325 -6.26 2.23 21.47
CA THR A 325 -7.09 3.37 21.89
C THR A 325 -8.56 2.98 22.09
N ILE A 326 -9.02 1.93 21.41
CA ILE A 326 -10.37 1.37 21.56
C ILE A 326 -10.39 0.38 22.72
N TYR A 327 -9.40 -0.51 22.79
CA TYR A 327 -9.32 -1.53 23.84
C TYR A 327 -7.88 -1.70 24.37
N PRO A 328 -7.61 -1.33 25.64
CA PRO A 328 -6.25 -1.32 26.20
C PRO A 328 -5.55 -2.68 26.25
N ASN A 329 -6.27 -3.80 26.35
CA ASN A 329 -5.68 -5.14 26.39
C ASN A 329 -5.34 -5.70 24.99
N ALA A 330 -5.19 -4.82 23.98
CA ALA A 330 -4.74 -5.23 22.66
C ALA A 330 -3.37 -5.92 22.76
N LYS A 331 -3.23 -7.09 22.13
CA LYS A 331 -2.03 -7.91 22.19
C LYS A 331 -1.20 -7.77 20.90
N PRO A 332 0.14 -7.82 20.97
CA PRO A 332 0.98 -7.92 19.78
C PRO A 332 0.68 -9.18 18.97
N VAL A 333 0.61 -9.02 17.66
CA VAL A 333 0.49 -10.12 16.69
C VAL A 333 1.90 -10.41 16.16
N PRO A 334 2.55 -11.52 16.54
CA PRO A 334 3.97 -11.72 16.24
C PRO A 334 4.26 -11.98 14.76
N TYR A 335 3.32 -12.59 14.04
CA TYR A 335 3.48 -13.00 12.64
C TYR A 335 2.25 -12.66 11.83
N LEU A 336 2.46 -12.13 10.62
CA LEU A 336 1.42 -11.88 9.63
C LEU A 336 1.87 -12.37 8.26
N THR A 337 0.90 -12.70 7.43
CA THR A 337 1.13 -12.80 5.99
C THR A 337 0.99 -11.43 5.31
N PHE A 338 1.58 -11.25 4.13
CA PHE A 338 1.37 -10.03 3.33
C PHE A 338 -0.11 -9.80 2.99
N ASP A 339 -0.88 -10.87 2.77
CA ASP A 339 -2.31 -10.76 2.47
C ASP A 339 -3.11 -10.30 3.71
N GLU A 340 -2.80 -10.84 4.91
CA GLU A 340 -3.40 -10.34 6.17
C GLU A 340 -3.04 -8.87 6.43
N ALA A 341 -1.76 -8.50 6.23
CA ALA A 341 -1.30 -7.13 6.44
C ALA A 341 -1.97 -6.14 5.47
N ALA A 342 -2.18 -6.54 4.21
CA ALA A 342 -2.85 -5.71 3.20
C ALA A 342 -4.30 -5.40 3.59
N GLU A 343 -5.03 -6.41 4.06
CA GLU A 343 -6.43 -6.27 4.48
C GLU A 343 -6.54 -5.43 5.75
N LEU A 344 -5.64 -5.65 6.72
CA LEU A 344 -5.55 -4.81 7.92
C LEU A 344 -5.34 -3.32 7.57
N ALA A 345 -4.37 -3.04 6.70
CA ALA A 345 -4.06 -1.68 6.30
C ALA A 345 -5.19 -1.00 5.54
N TYR A 346 -5.90 -1.74 4.68
CA TYR A 346 -7.03 -1.23 3.93
C TYR A 346 -8.18 -0.75 4.82
N PHE A 347 -8.52 -1.49 5.88
CA PHE A 347 -9.58 -1.12 6.81
C PHE A 347 -9.15 -0.15 7.91
N GLY A 348 -7.94 0.40 7.84
CA GLY A 348 -7.50 1.50 8.70
C GLY A 348 -6.67 1.08 9.91
N ALA A 349 -6.26 -0.19 10.01
CA ALA A 349 -5.22 -0.55 10.97
C ALA A 349 -3.94 0.21 10.61
N GLN A 350 -3.25 0.77 11.61
CA GLN A 350 -1.97 1.44 11.41
C GLN A 350 -0.87 0.42 11.08
N VAL A 351 -0.91 -0.16 9.88
CA VAL A 351 0.07 -1.10 9.30
C VAL A 351 0.72 -0.43 8.09
N LEU A 352 1.41 -1.17 7.22
CA LEU A 352 1.93 -0.69 5.94
C LEU A 352 0.82 -0.72 4.88
N HIS A 353 0.75 0.33 4.07
CA HIS A 353 -0.17 0.37 2.92
C HIS A 353 0.07 -0.80 1.95
N PRO A 354 -0.96 -1.41 1.33
CA PRO A 354 -0.77 -2.55 0.42
C PRO A 354 0.21 -2.27 -0.73
N GLN A 355 0.15 -1.06 -1.30
CA GLN A 355 1.03 -0.65 -2.39
C GLN A 355 2.51 -0.64 -1.96
N SER A 356 2.80 -0.28 -0.70
CA SER A 356 4.17 -0.23 -0.19
C SER A 356 4.75 -1.61 0.07
N MET A 357 3.93 -2.63 0.28
CA MET A 357 4.41 -4.01 0.46
C MET A 357 4.73 -4.73 -0.85
N ARG A 358 4.31 -4.21 -2.02
CA ARG A 358 4.54 -4.88 -3.33
C ARG A 358 6.01 -5.24 -3.57
N PRO A 359 6.99 -4.32 -3.43
CA PRO A 359 8.40 -4.68 -3.69
C PRO A 359 8.91 -5.78 -2.75
N ALA A 360 8.53 -5.72 -1.48
CA ALA A 360 8.91 -6.72 -0.48
C ALA A 360 8.29 -8.09 -0.79
N ARG A 361 7.01 -8.13 -1.19
CA ARG A 361 6.28 -9.35 -1.58
C ARG A 361 6.88 -10.00 -2.83
N GLU A 362 7.23 -9.20 -3.83
CA GLU A 362 7.83 -9.69 -5.09
C GLU A 362 9.23 -10.28 -4.88
N ALA A 363 10.02 -9.63 -4.03
CA ALA A 363 11.38 -10.07 -3.71
C ALA A 363 11.46 -11.08 -2.55
N ASP A 364 10.30 -11.45 -1.97
CA ASP A 364 10.19 -12.32 -0.78
C ASP A 364 11.03 -11.83 0.41
N ILE A 365 11.13 -10.51 0.59
CA ILE A 365 11.87 -9.88 1.68
C ILE A 365 10.91 -9.63 2.85
N PRO A 366 11.20 -10.15 4.06
CA PRO A 366 10.34 -9.94 5.22
C PRO A 366 10.29 -8.46 5.63
N VAL A 367 9.11 -8.01 6.06
CA VAL A 367 8.91 -6.69 6.66
C VAL A 367 8.66 -6.84 8.14
N ARG A 368 9.39 -6.09 8.97
CA ARG A 368 9.23 -6.10 10.42
C ARG A 368 8.69 -4.76 10.92
N VAL A 369 7.55 -4.79 11.62
CA VAL A 369 7.02 -3.60 12.31
C VAL A 369 7.53 -3.60 13.74
N LYS A 370 8.28 -2.58 14.13
CA LYS A 370 8.93 -2.46 15.46
C LYS A 370 8.45 -1.22 16.22
N ASN A 371 8.60 -1.24 17.54
CA ASN A 371 8.35 -0.09 18.39
C ASN A 371 9.63 0.68 18.68
N SER A 372 9.64 1.98 18.38
CA SER A 372 10.76 2.87 18.72
C SER A 372 10.94 3.00 20.24
N TYR A 373 9.87 2.95 21.05
CA TYR A 373 9.94 3.03 22.52
C TYR A 373 10.30 1.72 23.20
N ASN A 374 10.20 0.59 22.49
CA ASN A 374 10.55 -0.73 22.99
C ASN A 374 11.38 -1.50 21.93
N PRO A 375 12.64 -1.09 21.66
CA PRO A 375 13.42 -1.62 20.54
C PRO A 375 13.76 -3.11 20.63
N GLN A 376 13.72 -3.66 21.84
CA GLN A 376 14.00 -5.06 22.15
C GLN A 376 12.79 -5.98 21.92
N ALA A 377 11.57 -5.42 21.79
CA ALA A 377 10.42 -6.21 21.40
C ALA A 377 10.64 -6.82 20.01
N PRO A 378 10.19 -8.07 19.78
CA PRO A 378 10.32 -8.72 18.48
C PRO A 378 9.51 -8.01 17.38
N GLY A 379 8.46 -7.30 17.78
CA GLY A 379 7.50 -6.65 16.89
C GLY A 379 6.66 -7.68 16.11
N THR A 380 6.24 -7.29 14.92
CA THR A 380 5.48 -8.16 14.00
C THR A 380 6.30 -8.43 12.75
N LEU A 381 6.48 -9.71 12.41
CA LEU A 381 7.13 -10.13 11.18
C LEU A 381 6.07 -10.47 10.11
N ILE A 382 6.11 -9.74 9.00
CA ILE A 382 5.23 -9.92 7.83
C ILE A 382 6.00 -10.68 6.76
N THR A 383 5.45 -11.82 6.33
CA THR A 383 6.08 -12.75 5.37
C THR A 383 5.06 -13.23 4.34
N LYS A 384 5.50 -14.02 3.35
CA LYS A 384 4.60 -14.63 2.36
C LYS A 384 3.66 -15.67 2.95
N SER A 385 4.11 -16.42 3.95
CA SER A 385 3.33 -17.49 4.58
C SER A 385 3.79 -17.69 6.03
N ARG A 386 2.85 -18.08 6.90
CA ARG A 386 3.12 -18.45 8.30
C ARG A 386 2.33 -19.70 8.67
N ASP A 387 2.66 -20.30 9.81
CA ASP A 387 1.85 -21.37 10.38
C ASP A 387 0.46 -20.84 10.78
N MET A 388 -0.58 -21.43 10.19
CA MET A 388 -1.98 -21.10 10.43
C MET A 388 -2.70 -22.14 11.30
N SER A 389 -2.02 -23.21 11.73
CA SER A 389 -2.61 -24.34 12.46
C SER A 389 -3.37 -23.90 13.72
N LYS A 390 -2.79 -22.98 14.50
CA LYS A 390 -3.35 -22.41 15.73
C LYS A 390 -4.06 -21.07 15.52
N SER A 391 -4.06 -20.54 14.30
CA SER A 391 -4.61 -19.21 14.01
C SER A 391 -6.10 -19.31 13.69
N ILE A 392 -6.92 -18.57 14.45
CA ILE A 392 -8.37 -18.45 14.19
C ILE A 392 -8.68 -17.03 13.77
N LEU A 393 -8.54 -16.09 14.70
CA LEU A 393 -8.66 -14.66 14.45
C LEU A 393 -7.31 -14.02 14.74
N THR A 394 -6.88 -13.16 13.84
CA THR A 394 -5.60 -12.47 13.89
C THR A 394 -5.79 -11.08 14.48
N SER A 395 -6.78 -10.33 14.01
CA SER A 395 -7.03 -8.96 14.48
C SER A 395 -8.45 -8.47 14.12
N ILE A 396 -8.94 -7.47 14.84
CA ILE A 396 -10.22 -6.80 14.67
C ILE A 396 -9.95 -5.33 14.35
N VAL A 397 -10.43 -4.87 13.20
CA VAL A 397 -10.27 -3.49 12.75
C VAL A 397 -11.61 -2.78 12.74
N LEU A 398 -11.61 -1.49 13.09
CA LEU A 398 -12.78 -0.63 13.06
C LEU A 398 -12.54 0.53 12.09
N LYS A 399 -13.41 0.68 11.10
CA LYS A 399 -13.50 1.88 10.25
C LYS A 399 -14.79 2.61 10.59
N SER A 400 -14.68 3.77 11.22
CA SER A 400 -15.82 4.59 11.66
C SER A 400 -16.21 5.65 10.64
N ASN A 401 -17.43 6.21 10.81
CA ASN A 401 -17.96 7.29 9.97
C ASN A 401 -17.99 6.94 8.48
N VAL A 402 -18.49 5.75 8.19
CA VAL A 402 -18.70 5.22 6.85
C VAL A 402 -20.12 5.53 6.41
N THR A 403 -20.28 5.95 5.16
CA THR A 403 -21.59 6.10 4.52
C THR A 403 -21.95 4.81 3.79
N MET A 404 -23.14 4.28 4.06
CA MET A 404 -23.68 3.11 3.38
C MET A 404 -24.81 3.53 2.43
N LEU A 405 -24.80 3.01 1.20
CA LEU A 405 -25.89 3.16 0.24
C LEU A 405 -26.55 1.80 -0.01
N ASP A 406 -27.88 1.79 -0.03
CA ASP A 406 -28.67 0.64 -0.47
C ASP A 406 -29.41 1.01 -1.76
N ILE A 407 -29.17 0.25 -2.82
CA ILE A 407 -29.64 0.51 -4.19
C ILE A 407 -30.52 -0.66 -4.60
N ALA A 408 -31.83 -0.46 -4.59
CA ALA A 408 -32.81 -1.51 -4.89
C ALA A 408 -33.50 -1.28 -6.24
N SER A 409 -33.47 -2.29 -7.10
CA SER A 409 -34.16 -2.27 -8.40
C SER A 409 -34.58 -3.67 -8.81
N THR A 410 -35.88 -3.87 -9.06
CA THR A 410 -36.40 -5.13 -9.62
C THR A 410 -35.85 -5.43 -11.02
N ARG A 411 -35.32 -4.41 -11.70
CA ARG A 411 -34.65 -4.55 -13.01
C ARG A 411 -33.31 -5.25 -12.92
N MET A 412 -32.75 -5.45 -11.72
CA MET A 412 -31.51 -6.21 -11.52
C MET A 412 -31.71 -7.72 -11.77
N LEU A 413 -32.92 -8.23 -11.58
CA LEU A 413 -33.25 -9.63 -11.81
C LEU A 413 -33.12 -9.99 -13.29
N GLY A 414 -32.14 -10.83 -13.61
CA GLY A 414 -31.97 -11.42 -14.95
C GLY A 414 -31.46 -10.45 -16.02
N GLN A 415 -31.11 -9.21 -15.68
CA GLN A 415 -30.50 -8.26 -16.61
C GLN A 415 -29.00 -8.11 -16.39
N PHE A 416 -28.24 -8.12 -17.48
CA PHE A 416 -26.83 -7.78 -17.47
C PHE A 416 -26.66 -6.25 -17.51
N GLY A 417 -25.56 -5.74 -16.95
CA GLY A 417 -25.18 -4.33 -17.06
C GLY A 417 -25.68 -3.41 -15.95
N PHE A 418 -26.61 -3.83 -15.08
CA PHE A 418 -27.06 -3.00 -13.95
C PHE A 418 -25.89 -2.63 -13.01
N LEU A 419 -25.11 -3.62 -12.56
CA LEU A 419 -23.92 -3.38 -11.73
C LEU A 419 -22.89 -2.50 -12.44
N ALA A 420 -22.66 -2.74 -13.74
CA ALA A 420 -21.74 -1.91 -14.53
C ALA A 420 -22.20 -0.45 -14.56
N LYS A 421 -23.50 -0.20 -14.69
CA LYS A 421 -24.06 1.16 -14.68
C LYS A 421 -23.94 1.81 -13.32
N VAL A 422 -24.18 1.08 -12.23
CA VAL A 422 -24.01 1.57 -10.86
C VAL A 422 -22.55 2.00 -10.63
N PHE A 423 -21.58 1.15 -10.94
CA PHE A 423 -20.16 1.46 -10.72
C PHE A 423 -19.62 2.53 -11.67
N SER A 424 -20.15 2.65 -12.90
CA SER A 424 -19.82 3.75 -13.80
C SER A 424 -20.21 5.12 -13.23
N ILE A 425 -21.32 5.24 -12.50
CA ILE A 425 -21.70 6.50 -11.84
C ILE A 425 -20.68 6.87 -10.76
N PHE A 426 -20.22 5.91 -9.96
CA PHE A 426 -19.17 6.16 -8.97
C PHE A 426 -17.83 6.53 -9.61
N GLU A 427 -17.46 5.89 -10.72
CA GLU A 427 -16.26 6.22 -11.49
C GLU A 427 -16.31 7.64 -12.05
N ASP A 428 -17.41 8.02 -12.70
CA ASP A 428 -17.62 9.35 -13.28
C ASP A 428 -17.54 10.46 -12.22
N LEU A 429 -17.96 10.16 -10.99
CA LEU A 429 -17.91 11.08 -9.84
C LEU A 429 -16.61 10.98 -9.03
N GLY A 430 -15.69 10.08 -9.40
CA GLY A 430 -14.42 9.90 -8.69
C GLY A 430 -14.56 9.34 -7.27
N ILE A 431 -15.65 8.62 -6.97
CA ILE A 431 -15.95 8.09 -5.64
C ILE A 431 -15.54 6.63 -5.54
N SER A 432 -14.77 6.31 -4.50
CA SER A 432 -14.30 4.95 -4.25
C SER A 432 -15.26 4.21 -3.32
N VAL A 433 -15.65 3.02 -3.74
CA VAL A 433 -16.43 2.07 -2.96
C VAL A 433 -15.50 1.13 -2.19
N ASP A 434 -15.86 0.82 -0.95
CA ASP A 434 -15.13 -0.07 -0.05
C ASP A 434 -15.68 -1.50 -0.06
N CYS A 435 -16.84 -1.71 0.59
CA CYS A 435 -17.50 -3.02 0.70
C CYS A 435 -18.72 -3.07 -0.22
N VAL A 436 -18.98 -4.26 -0.75
CA VAL A 436 -20.12 -4.54 -1.61
C VAL A 436 -20.82 -5.81 -1.10
N ALA A 437 -22.15 -5.78 -1.09
CA ALA A 437 -23.01 -6.92 -0.83
C ALA A 437 -24.21 -6.84 -1.77
N THR A 438 -24.68 -7.99 -2.26
CA THR A 438 -25.77 -8.06 -3.24
C THR A 438 -26.85 -9.01 -2.78
N SER A 439 -28.11 -8.64 -3.00
CA SER A 439 -29.25 -9.57 -3.03
C SER A 439 -29.68 -9.78 -4.49
N GLU A 440 -30.79 -10.46 -4.71
CA GLU A 440 -31.38 -10.65 -6.04
C GLU A 440 -31.85 -9.33 -6.68
N VAL A 441 -32.24 -8.35 -5.88
CA VAL A 441 -32.86 -7.08 -6.33
C VAL A 441 -32.20 -5.83 -5.75
N SER A 442 -31.13 -5.98 -4.96
CA SER A 442 -30.45 -4.84 -4.35
C SER A 442 -28.95 -5.01 -4.26
N VAL A 443 -28.27 -3.87 -4.18
CA VAL A 443 -26.84 -3.76 -3.95
C VAL A 443 -26.63 -2.80 -2.80
N SER A 444 -25.95 -3.25 -1.75
CA SER A 444 -25.53 -2.42 -0.64
C SER A 444 -24.03 -2.15 -0.72
N LEU A 445 -23.65 -0.89 -0.59
CA LEU A 445 -22.30 -0.39 -0.80
C LEU A 445 -21.87 0.46 0.39
N THR A 446 -20.58 0.45 0.73
CA THR A 446 -19.99 1.44 1.64
C THR A 446 -18.98 2.31 0.91
N LEU A 447 -18.92 3.59 1.24
CA LEU A 447 -18.01 4.54 0.60
C LEU A 447 -16.76 4.79 1.45
N ASP A 448 -15.61 4.96 0.79
CA ASP A 448 -14.37 5.33 1.48
C ASP A 448 -14.41 6.81 1.90
N PRO A 449 -14.46 7.14 3.20
CA PRO A 449 -14.38 8.54 3.64
C PRO A 449 -13.02 9.16 3.31
N SER A 450 -11.99 8.34 3.03
CA SER A 450 -10.60 8.79 3.07
C SER A 450 -10.02 9.23 1.72
N LYS A 451 -10.69 9.03 0.58
CA LYS A 451 -10.10 9.43 -0.73
C LYS A 451 -10.20 10.91 -1.09
N LEU A 452 -10.79 11.75 -0.24
CA LEU A 452 -10.69 13.19 -0.38
C LEU A 452 -9.59 13.71 0.55
N TRP A 453 -8.37 13.85 -0.01
CA TRP A 453 -7.32 14.66 0.59
C TRP A 453 -7.72 16.15 0.57
N SER A 454 -8.72 16.51 1.38
CA SER A 454 -9.00 17.86 1.88
C SER A 454 -10.40 18.01 2.46
N ARG A 455 -11.37 17.11 2.20
CA ARG A 455 -12.78 17.31 2.63
C ARG A 455 -13.46 15.99 2.95
N GLU A 456 -14.23 15.93 4.02
CA GLU A 456 -15.33 14.97 4.13
C GLU A 456 -16.15 15.05 2.82
N LEU A 457 -16.65 13.93 2.27
CA LEU A 457 -17.59 13.97 1.14
C LEU A 457 -18.62 15.04 1.46
N ILE A 458 -18.61 16.15 0.72
CA ILE A 458 -19.50 17.26 1.04
C ILE A 458 -20.91 16.72 0.81
N GLN A 459 -21.88 17.10 1.65
CA GLN A 459 -23.27 16.67 1.50
C GLN A 459 -23.76 16.80 0.04
N GLN A 460 -23.31 17.83 -0.68
CA GLN A 460 -23.55 18.04 -2.11
C GLN A 460 -23.09 16.89 -3.02
N GLU A 461 -21.92 16.30 -2.77
CA GLU A 461 -21.41 15.16 -3.57
C GLU A 461 -22.26 13.91 -3.31
N LEU A 462 -22.65 13.68 -2.05
CA LEU A 462 -23.54 12.59 -1.68
C LEU A 462 -24.94 12.75 -2.30
N ASP A 463 -25.49 13.96 -2.25
CA ASP A 463 -26.78 14.28 -2.85
C ASP A 463 -26.74 14.03 -4.37
N HIS A 464 -25.66 14.45 -5.04
CA HIS A 464 -25.50 14.24 -6.46
C HIS A 464 -25.39 12.75 -6.85
N VAL A 465 -24.67 11.94 -6.06
CA VAL A 465 -24.63 10.47 -6.25
C VAL A 465 -26.03 9.86 -6.15
N VAL A 466 -26.80 10.28 -5.13
CA VAL A 466 -28.16 9.78 -4.92
C VAL A 466 -29.05 10.16 -6.10
N GLU A 467 -29.01 11.41 -6.55
CA GLU A 467 -29.78 11.88 -7.72
C GLU A 467 -29.49 11.06 -8.99
N GLU A 468 -28.22 10.77 -9.28
CA GLU A 468 -27.83 9.97 -10.45
C GLU A 468 -28.29 8.51 -10.35
N LEU A 469 -28.18 7.91 -9.16
CA LEU A 469 -28.60 6.53 -8.90
C LEU A 469 -30.13 6.38 -8.88
N GLU A 470 -30.87 7.39 -8.43
CA GLU A 470 -32.33 7.39 -8.38
C GLU A 470 -32.97 7.35 -9.78
N LYS A 471 -32.22 7.69 -10.83
CA LYS A 471 -32.66 7.52 -12.24
C LYS A 471 -32.85 6.05 -12.63
N ILE A 472 -32.21 5.12 -11.92
CA ILE A 472 -32.18 3.70 -12.29
C ILE A 472 -32.66 2.75 -11.17
N ALA A 473 -32.76 3.23 -9.93
CA ALA A 473 -33.09 2.43 -8.75
C ALA A 473 -33.72 3.27 -7.63
N VAL A 474 -34.24 2.61 -6.59
CA VAL A 474 -34.59 3.25 -5.32
C VAL A 474 -33.33 3.26 -4.45
N VAL A 475 -32.94 4.43 -3.96
CA VAL A 475 -31.69 4.60 -3.20
C VAL A 475 -32.01 4.96 -1.75
N ARG A 476 -31.27 4.39 -0.81
CA ARG A 476 -31.29 4.79 0.60
C ARG A 476 -29.88 5.08 1.06
N LEU A 477 -29.66 6.30 1.53
CA LEU A 477 -28.38 6.73 2.08
C LEU A 477 -28.43 6.66 3.61
N LEU A 478 -27.45 5.96 4.19
CA LEU A 478 -27.35 5.70 5.62
C LEU A 478 -25.98 6.13 6.12
N GLN A 479 -25.92 7.32 6.73
CA GLN A 479 -24.73 7.85 7.40
C GLN A 479 -24.53 7.25 8.80
N HIS A 480 -23.38 7.54 9.41
CA HIS A 480 -23.02 7.11 10.77
C HIS A 480 -23.02 5.59 10.94
N ARG A 481 -22.34 4.91 10.02
CA ARG A 481 -22.08 3.47 10.07
C ARG A 481 -20.61 3.18 10.28
N SER A 482 -20.35 2.04 10.89
CA SER A 482 -19.00 1.55 11.13
C SER A 482 -18.83 0.17 10.49
N ILE A 483 -17.67 -0.07 9.91
CA ILE A 483 -17.24 -1.39 9.47
C ILE A 483 -16.35 -2.01 10.55
N ILE A 484 -16.73 -3.19 11.03
CA ILE A 484 -15.90 -4.05 11.86
C ILE A 484 -15.38 -5.17 10.97
N SER A 485 -14.06 -5.19 10.75
CA SER A 485 -13.40 -6.21 9.94
C SER A 485 -12.71 -7.23 10.84
N LEU A 486 -13.06 -8.50 10.65
CA LEU A 486 -12.47 -9.64 11.32
C LEU A 486 -11.41 -10.24 10.40
N ILE A 487 -10.13 -10.01 10.73
CA ILE A 487 -9.00 -10.55 9.98
C ILE A 487 -8.54 -11.85 10.63
N GLY A 488 -8.52 -12.95 9.89
CA GLY A 488 -8.19 -14.25 10.45
C GLY A 488 -8.10 -15.38 9.43
N ASN A 489 -8.13 -16.61 9.92
CA ASN A 489 -8.08 -17.80 9.08
C ASN A 489 -9.47 -18.15 8.52
N VAL A 490 -9.73 -17.81 7.26
CA VAL A 490 -11.02 -18.10 6.62
C VAL A 490 -11.31 -19.60 6.48
N GLN A 491 -10.32 -20.49 6.60
CA GLN A 491 -10.59 -21.94 6.67
C GLN A 491 -11.44 -22.32 7.90
N ARG A 492 -11.47 -21.46 8.92
CA ARG A 492 -12.31 -21.59 10.12
C ARG A 492 -13.44 -20.55 10.15
N SER A 493 -13.88 -20.05 8.98
CA SER A 493 -14.87 -18.97 8.88
C SER A 493 -16.17 -19.26 9.61
N SER A 494 -16.73 -20.48 9.51
CA SER A 494 -17.97 -20.85 10.21
C SER A 494 -17.87 -20.66 11.72
N LEU A 495 -16.76 -21.08 12.30
CA LEU A 495 -16.48 -20.92 13.73
C LEU A 495 -16.33 -19.45 14.13
N VAL A 496 -15.61 -18.66 13.31
CA VAL A 496 -15.44 -17.22 13.54
C VAL A 496 -16.80 -16.52 13.49
N LEU A 497 -17.63 -16.81 12.49
CA LEU A 497 -18.94 -16.21 12.29
C LEU A 497 -19.92 -16.60 13.42
N GLU A 498 -20.03 -17.89 13.74
CA GLU A 498 -20.90 -18.38 14.83
C GLU A 498 -20.60 -17.61 16.12
N LYS A 499 -19.32 -17.54 16.48
CA LYS A 499 -18.89 -16.85 17.69
C LYS A 499 -19.13 -15.35 17.63
N ALA A 500 -18.76 -14.70 16.53
CA ALA A 500 -18.97 -13.26 16.35
C ALA A 500 -20.45 -12.91 16.50
N PHE A 501 -21.34 -13.61 15.80
CA PHE A 501 -22.78 -13.36 15.87
C PHE A 501 -23.39 -13.69 17.24
N ASN A 502 -22.89 -14.69 17.96
CA ASN A 502 -23.32 -14.96 19.34
C ASN A 502 -22.95 -13.79 20.27
N VAL A 503 -21.73 -13.24 20.15
CA VAL A 503 -21.30 -12.06 20.91
C VAL A 503 -22.15 -10.85 20.57
N LEU A 504 -22.36 -10.56 19.29
CA LEU A 504 -23.15 -9.41 18.83
C LEU A 504 -24.61 -9.51 19.30
N ARG A 505 -25.22 -10.69 19.18
CA ARG A 505 -26.59 -10.96 19.67
C ARG A 505 -26.72 -10.70 21.17
N ARG A 506 -25.77 -11.17 21.99
CA ARG A 506 -25.79 -10.95 23.45
C ARG A 506 -25.67 -9.47 23.83
N ASN A 507 -25.07 -8.66 22.97
CA ASN A 507 -24.96 -7.20 23.14
C ASN A 507 -26.11 -6.43 22.49
N GLY A 508 -27.11 -7.11 21.91
CA GLY A 508 -28.24 -6.47 21.25
C GLY A 508 -27.90 -5.75 19.93
N VAL A 509 -26.78 -6.13 19.30
CA VAL A 509 -26.25 -5.48 18.10
C VAL A 509 -26.84 -6.12 16.86
N ASN A 510 -27.37 -5.29 15.95
CA ASN A 510 -27.90 -5.73 14.66
C ASN A 510 -26.90 -5.43 13.55
N VAL A 511 -26.37 -6.47 12.91
CA VAL A 511 -25.51 -6.33 11.73
C VAL A 511 -26.39 -5.97 10.53
N GLN A 512 -26.05 -4.89 9.84
CA GLN A 512 -26.85 -4.35 8.73
C GLN A 512 -26.39 -4.86 7.37
N MET A 513 -25.09 -5.14 7.24
CA MET A 513 -24.48 -5.64 6.01
C MET A 513 -23.30 -6.55 6.38
N ILE A 514 -23.15 -7.64 5.63
CA ILE A 514 -22.04 -8.58 5.74
C ILE A 514 -21.37 -8.65 4.37
N SER A 515 -20.05 -8.50 4.34
CA SER A 515 -19.27 -8.68 3.11
C SER A 515 -18.12 -9.64 3.39
N GLN A 516 -18.15 -10.79 2.72
CA GLN A 516 -17.08 -11.78 2.73
C GLN A 516 -16.85 -12.21 1.28
N GLY A 517 -15.71 -11.83 0.72
CA GLY A 517 -15.34 -12.19 -0.64
C GLY A 517 -14.56 -13.50 -0.72
N ALA A 518 -13.94 -13.73 -1.88
CA ALA A 518 -12.95 -14.78 -2.07
C ALA A 518 -11.62 -14.51 -1.35
N SER A 519 -11.45 -13.32 -0.75
CA SER A 519 -10.32 -13.03 0.14
C SER A 519 -10.28 -14.07 1.26
N LYS A 520 -9.11 -14.67 1.45
CA LYS A 520 -8.92 -15.78 2.38
C LYS A 520 -8.70 -15.33 3.82
N VAL A 521 -8.84 -14.03 4.11
CA VAL A 521 -8.46 -13.51 5.42
C VAL A 521 -9.41 -12.49 6.03
N ASN A 522 -10.44 -11.99 5.33
CA ASN A 522 -11.29 -10.89 5.82
C ASN A 522 -12.80 -11.21 5.81
N ILE A 523 -13.49 -10.76 6.87
CA ILE A 523 -14.95 -10.71 6.97
C ILE A 523 -15.33 -9.32 7.52
N SER A 524 -16.10 -8.55 6.75
CA SER A 524 -16.52 -7.20 7.14
C SER A 524 -18.00 -7.19 7.58
N LEU A 525 -18.27 -6.57 8.72
CA LEU A 525 -19.60 -6.41 9.31
C LEU A 525 -19.92 -4.93 9.48
N VAL A 526 -21.05 -4.47 8.95
CA VAL A 526 -21.51 -3.08 9.12
C VAL A 526 -22.49 -2.98 10.27
N VAL A 527 -22.22 -2.07 11.20
CA VAL A 527 -23.02 -1.78 12.40
C VAL A 527 -23.25 -0.27 12.55
N HIS A 528 -24.07 0.15 13.51
CA HIS A 528 -24.18 1.58 13.82
C HIS A 528 -22.89 2.10 14.49
N ASP A 529 -22.54 3.36 14.24
CA ASP A 529 -21.34 3.98 14.82
C ASP A 529 -21.36 4.02 16.36
N ASN A 530 -22.52 4.22 16.96
CA ASN A 530 -22.68 4.36 18.42
C ASN A 530 -22.39 3.07 19.20
N GLU A 531 -22.58 1.91 18.59
CA GLU A 531 -22.33 0.59 19.19
C GLU A 531 -20.97 0.00 18.81
N ALA A 532 -20.33 0.50 17.74
CA ALA A 532 -19.17 -0.14 17.12
C ALA A 532 -17.98 -0.36 18.07
N LYS A 533 -17.64 0.62 18.91
CA LYS A 533 -16.55 0.48 19.89
C LYS A 533 -16.87 -0.58 20.95
N GLN A 534 -18.13 -0.71 21.37
CA GLN A 534 -18.54 -1.75 22.31
C GLN A 534 -18.44 -3.13 21.65
N CYS A 535 -18.86 -3.26 20.39
CA CYS A 535 -18.73 -4.49 19.62
C CYS A 535 -17.27 -4.95 19.54
N VAL A 536 -16.33 -4.05 19.22
CA VAL A 536 -14.90 -4.38 19.15
C VAL A 536 -14.39 -4.90 20.49
N LYS A 537 -14.73 -4.25 21.61
CA LYS A 537 -14.34 -4.71 22.95
C LYS A 537 -14.89 -6.10 23.28
N ALA A 538 -16.17 -6.32 23.01
CA ALA A 538 -16.84 -7.59 23.30
C ALA A 538 -16.29 -8.73 22.42
N LEU A 539 -16.06 -8.46 21.13
CA LEU A 539 -15.44 -9.42 20.21
C LEU A 539 -14.01 -9.72 20.64
N HIS A 540 -13.21 -8.70 20.96
CA HIS A 540 -11.82 -8.88 21.37
C HIS A 540 -11.70 -9.76 22.61
N SER A 541 -12.42 -9.43 23.68
CA SER A 541 -12.41 -10.23 24.93
C SER A 541 -12.83 -11.68 24.67
N SER A 542 -13.85 -11.88 23.83
CA SER A 542 -14.32 -13.21 23.45
C SER A 542 -13.27 -14.02 22.68
N PHE A 543 -12.59 -13.42 21.70
CA PHE A 543 -11.63 -14.13 20.83
C PHE A 543 -10.23 -14.28 21.44
N PHE A 544 -9.75 -13.31 22.22
CA PHE A 544 -8.34 -13.24 22.64
C PHE A 544 -8.09 -13.39 24.14
N GLU A 545 -9.13 -13.38 25.00
CA GLU A 545 -8.97 -13.47 26.46
C GLU A 545 -9.61 -14.73 27.06
N ASN A 546 -10.83 -15.09 26.65
CA ASN A 546 -11.62 -16.14 27.32
C ASN A 546 -11.25 -17.60 26.94
N GLY A 547 -9.98 -17.90 26.69
CA GLY A 547 -9.52 -19.30 26.50
C GLY A 547 -10.18 -20.07 25.33
N PHE A 548 -10.85 -19.40 24.40
CA PHE A 548 -11.58 -20.07 23.32
C PHE A 548 -10.75 -21.03 22.48
N LEU A 549 -9.46 -20.73 22.31
CA LEU A 549 -8.53 -21.62 21.60
C LEU A 549 -8.39 -22.99 22.28
N SER A 550 -8.51 -23.07 23.61
CA SER A 550 -8.48 -24.35 24.34
C SER A 550 -9.78 -25.15 24.26
N GLU A 551 -10.92 -24.53 23.96
CA GLU A 551 -12.20 -25.24 23.79
C GLU A 551 -12.28 -25.98 22.45
N ILE A 552 -11.54 -25.54 21.43
CA ILE A 552 -11.55 -26.13 20.08
C ILE A 552 -10.57 -27.29 19.94
N ASP A 553 -9.46 -27.25 20.71
CA ASP A 553 -8.49 -28.34 20.79
C ASP A 553 -8.96 -29.48 21.72
N ALA A 554 -10.11 -29.31 22.41
CA ALA A 554 -10.76 -30.41 23.09
C ALA A 554 -11.31 -31.39 22.02
N PRO A 555 -10.96 -32.69 22.08
CA PRO A 555 -11.54 -33.65 21.15
C PRO A 555 -13.05 -33.58 21.31
N VAL A 556 -13.74 -33.35 20.19
CA VAL A 556 -15.19 -33.52 20.11
C VAL A 556 -15.45 -34.99 20.43
N PHE A 557 -15.64 -35.31 21.71
CA PHE A 557 -16.13 -36.60 22.13
C PHE A 557 -17.48 -36.75 21.45
N ALA A 558 -17.53 -37.65 20.47
CA ALA A 558 -18.75 -38.09 19.85
C ALA A 558 -19.68 -38.58 20.97
N HIS A 559 -20.65 -37.75 21.36
CA HIS A 559 -21.85 -38.23 22.03
C HIS A 559 -22.72 -38.97 21.02
N ASN A 560 -22.18 -40.04 20.43
CA ASN A 560 -22.95 -41.14 19.88
C ASN A 560 -23.00 -42.22 20.96
N GLY A 561 -23.76 -41.95 22.02
CA GLY A 561 -24.27 -43.03 22.85
C GLY A 561 -25.25 -43.86 22.01
N PRO A 562 -25.21 -45.20 22.05
CA PRO A 562 -26.16 -46.01 21.31
C PRO A 562 -27.57 -45.71 21.82
N ILE A 563 -28.43 -45.25 20.92
CA ILE A 563 -29.87 -45.16 21.17
C ILE A 563 -30.38 -46.60 21.31
N CYS A 564 -30.51 -47.05 22.55
CA CYS A 564 -31.12 -48.33 22.89
C CYS A 564 -32.63 -48.20 22.68
N CYS A 565 -33.12 -48.52 21.48
CA CYS A 565 -34.54 -48.69 21.21
C CYS A 565 -35.02 -50.00 21.87
N THR A 566 -35.48 -49.93 23.11
CA THR A 566 -36.31 -50.99 23.70
C THR A 566 -37.74 -50.84 23.17
N LEU A 567 -38.06 -51.63 22.14
CA LEU A 567 -39.43 -51.98 21.78
C LEU A 567 -39.88 -53.12 22.70
N ASN A 568 -40.72 -52.82 23.69
CA ASN A 568 -41.49 -53.86 24.38
C ASN A 568 -42.87 -53.98 23.71
N LYS A 569 -43.15 -55.18 23.22
CA LYS A 569 -44.50 -55.71 23.01
C LYS A 569 -45.05 -56.23 24.33
#